data_AF-A0A200Q6Q0-F1
#
_entry.id   AF-A0A200Q6Q0-F1
#
_cell.length_a   1.000
_cell.length_b   1.000
_cell.length_c   1.000
_cell.angle_alpha   90.00
_cell.angle_beta   90.00
_cell.angle_gamma   90.00
#
_symmetry.space_group_name_H-M   'P 1'
#
loop_
_entity.id
_entity.type
_entity.pdbx_description
1 polymer ?
#
loop_
_entity_poly.entity_id
_entity_poly.type
_entity_poly.pdbx_seq_one_letter_code
_entity_poly.pdbx_strand_id
1 'polypeptide(L)'
;MVGEGKGDGVKVDRWGYSVRTSSDACISSINSYYQQVLTHGRKQSVILEAPIHDEDCVLANTLAAAYFVSSGNPSRTLFHLSSAQYRLKDATSYEKTVFDAISSLIAKDRDDVAAVDSHSKVEHSGGGNLALEISDQITMPELVSPEPEAGTERRSSGNVG
;
A
#
# COMPACT_ATOMS: atom_id res chain seq x y z
N MET A 1 1.23 -10.63 43.38
CA MET A 1 0.50 -10.17 42.18
C MET A 1 1.37 -10.45 40.99
N VAL A 2 0.76 -11.03 39.96
CA VAL A 2 1.38 -11.72 38.82
C VAL A 2 2.20 -10.74 37.99
N GLY A 3 3.42 -11.16 37.61
CA GLY A 3 4.29 -10.39 36.73
C GLY A 3 3.67 -10.26 35.34
N GLU A 4 3.54 -9.02 34.88
CA GLU A 4 3.17 -8.71 33.51
C GLU A 4 4.30 -9.20 32.59
N GLY A 5 4.01 -10.28 31.86
CA GLY A 5 4.89 -10.80 30.82
C GLY A 5 5.05 -9.73 29.75
N LYS A 6 6.24 -9.15 29.67
CA LYS A 6 6.69 -8.31 28.57
C LYS A 6 6.67 -9.16 27.30
N GLY A 7 5.54 -9.13 26.59
CA GLY A 7 5.45 -9.66 25.24
C GLY A 7 6.61 -9.08 24.44
N ASP A 8 7.26 -9.92 23.66
CA ASP A 8 8.43 -9.69 22.82
C ASP A 8 8.26 -8.61 21.73
N GLY A 9 7.18 -7.82 21.79
CA GLY A 9 6.87 -6.75 20.84
C GLY A 9 6.62 -7.29 19.43
N VAL A 10 6.28 -8.58 19.33
CA VAL A 10 6.01 -9.28 18.08
C VAL A 10 4.62 -9.91 18.19
N LYS A 11 3.82 -9.71 17.14
CA LYS A 11 2.54 -10.38 16.94
C LYS A 11 2.58 -11.14 15.62
N VAL A 12 1.53 -11.90 15.36
CA VAL A 12 1.41 -12.73 14.16
C VAL A 12 0.21 -12.25 13.36
N ASP A 13 0.41 -12.05 12.05
CA ASP A 13 -0.67 -11.70 11.14
C ASP A 13 -1.57 -12.91 10.81
N ARG A 14 -2.58 -12.71 9.97
CA ARG A 14 -3.50 -13.78 9.53
C ARG A 14 -2.80 -14.95 8.83
N TRP A 15 -1.62 -14.71 8.26
CA TRP A 15 -0.87 -15.68 7.46
C TRP A 15 0.20 -16.42 8.26
N GLY A 16 0.38 -16.09 9.53
CA GLY A 16 1.39 -16.72 10.38
C GLY A 16 2.73 -16.00 10.38
N TYR A 17 2.85 -14.81 9.76
CA TYR A 17 4.10 -14.06 9.75
C TYR A 17 4.25 -13.16 10.96
N SER A 18 5.47 -13.13 11.51
CA SER A 18 5.83 -12.25 12.61
C SER A 18 5.89 -10.79 12.17
N VAL A 19 5.19 -9.93 12.90
CA VAL A 19 5.14 -8.48 12.72
C VAL A 19 5.60 -7.81 14.01
N ARG A 20 6.57 -6.91 13.93
CA ARG A 20 7.04 -6.14 15.10
C ARG A 20 5.99 -5.09 15.46
N THR A 21 5.09 -5.44 16.37
CA THR A 21 4.08 -4.55 16.94
C THR A 21 3.62 -5.09 18.29
N SER A 22 3.27 -4.18 19.21
CA SER A 22 2.61 -4.54 20.47
C SER A 22 1.09 -4.34 20.43
N SER A 23 0.55 -3.83 19.31
CA SER A 23 -0.84 -3.40 19.17
C SER A 23 -1.71 -4.44 18.48
N ASP A 24 -2.68 -5.03 19.21
CA ASP A 24 -3.65 -5.95 18.62
C ASP A 24 -4.58 -5.26 17.60
N ALA A 25 -4.85 -3.97 17.80
CA ALA A 25 -5.63 -3.16 16.89
C ALA A 25 -4.89 -2.95 15.56
N CYS A 26 -3.58 -2.74 15.58
CA CYS A 26 -2.74 -2.68 14.37
C CYS A 26 -2.85 -3.98 13.54
N ILE A 27 -2.65 -5.15 14.19
CA ILE A 27 -2.78 -6.45 13.54
C ILE A 27 -4.20 -6.68 13.01
N SER A 28 -5.23 -6.29 13.76
CA SER A 28 -6.63 -6.43 13.34
C SER A 28 -6.93 -5.62 12.08
N SER A 29 -6.39 -4.40 11.98
CA SER A 29 -6.53 -3.55 10.79
C SER A 29 -5.77 -4.11 9.58
N ILE A 30 -4.55 -4.63 9.78
CA ILE A 30 -3.78 -5.32 8.72
C ILE A 30 -4.54 -6.55 8.21
N ASN A 31 -5.05 -7.37 9.11
CA ASN A 31 -5.80 -8.58 8.74
C ASN A 31 -7.11 -8.25 8.03
N SER A 32 -7.79 -7.17 8.45
CA SER A 32 -8.99 -6.65 7.79
C SER A 32 -8.65 -6.15 6.39
N TYR A 33 -7.53 -5.45 6.23
CA TYR A 33 -7.04 -5.02 4.92
C TYR A 33 -6.79 -6.20 3.99
N TYR A 34 -6.12 -7.26 4.44
CA TYR A 34 -5.94 -8.48 3.64
C TYR A 34 -7.27 -9.07 3.18
N GLN A 35 -8.27 -9.13 4.05
CA GLN A 35 -9.60 -9.56 3.66
C GLN A 35 -10.20 -8.65 2.58
N GLN A 36 -10.10 -7.33 2.72
CA GLN A 36 -10.62 -6.40 1.72
C GLN A 36 -9.92 -6.54 0.38
N VAL A 37 -8.59 -6.70 0.35
CA VAL A 37 -7.82 -6.89 -0.88
C VAL A 37 -8.21 -8.21 -1.57
N LEU A 38 -8.15 -9.34 -0.85
CA LEU A 38 -8.43 -10.66 -1.41
C LEU A 38 -9.88 -10.90 -1.85
N THR A 39 -10.82 -10.13 -1.30
CA THR A 39 -12.24 -10.24 -1.65
C THR A 39 -12.71 -9.13 -2.60
N HIS A 40 -11.77 -8.31 -3.11
CA HIS A 40 -12.07 -7.10 -3.87
C HIS A 40 -13.10 -6.19 -3.18
N GLY A 41 -12.99 -6.10 -1.86
CA GLY A 41 -13.83 -5.28 -1.00
C GLY A 41 -13.55 -3.79 -1.16
N ARG A 42 -14.57 -2.97 -0.91
CA ARG A 42 -14.52 -1.50 -1.10
C ARG A 42 -13.86 -0.73 0.06
N LYS A 43 -13.52 -1.39 1.17
CA LYS A 43 -13.03 -0.74 2.39
C LYS A 43 -11.53 -0.96 2.62
N GLN A 44 -10.73 -0.96 1.54
CA GLN A 44 -9.28 -1.10 1.64
C GLN A 44 -8.62 0.02 2.47
N SER A 45 -9.26 1.19 2.58
CA SER A 45 -8.80 2.29 3.45
C SER A 45 -8.68 1.92 4.93
N VAL A 46 -9.23 0.78 5.37
CA VAL A 46 -9.03 0.24 6.73
C VAL A 46 -7.56 0.08 7.10
N ILE A 47 -6.66 -0.06 6.12
CA ILE A 47 -5.22 -0.11 6.37
C ILE A 47 -4.68 1.16 7.03
N LEU A 48 -5.33 2.31 6.80
CA LEU A 48 -4.92 3.59 7.37
C LEU A 48 -5.13 3.66 8.89
N GLU A 49 -5.96 2.78 9.45
CA GLU A 49 -6.14 2.66 10.90
C GLU A 49 -4.94 1.96 11.56
N ALA A 50 -4.18 1.13 10.83
CA ALA A 50 -3.07 0.38 11.41
C ALA A 50 -1.94 1.31 11.93
N PRO A 51 -1.44 2.29 11.15
CA PRO A 51 -0.45 3.26 11.64
C PRO A 51 -0.96 4.19 12.75
N ILE A 52 -2.28 4.37 12.91
CA ILE A 52 -2.84 5.13 14.04
C ILE A 52 -2.67 4.34 15.35
N HIS A 53 -2.78 3.01 15.27
CA HIS A 53 -2.65 2.12 16.41
C HIS A 53 -1.22 1.70 16.73
N ASP A 54 -0.31 1.81 15.75
CA ASP A 54 1.13 1.63 15.92
C ASP A 54 1.87 2.40 14.82
N GLU A 55 2.33 3.61 15.14
CA GLU A 55 3.03 4.49 14.19
C GLU A 55 4.39 3.93 13.76
N ASP A 56 4.97 3.03 14.55
CA ASP A 56 6.29 2.45 14.34
C ASP A 56 6.23 1.10 13.60
N CYS A 57 5.04 0.55 13.37
CA CYS A 57 4.87 -0.71 12.67
C CYS A 57 5.27 -0.56 11.20
N VAL A 58 6.32 -1.29 10.80
CA VAL A 58 6.88 -1.23 9.44
C VAL A 58 5.89 -1.79 8.44
N LEU A 59 5.24 -2.92 8.74
CA LEU A 59 4.23 -3.49 7.86
C LEU A 59 3.06 -2.53 7.63
N ALA A 60 2.50 -1.97 8.70
CA ALA A 60 1.36 -1.05 8.64
C ALA A 60 1.66 0.16 7.75
N ASN A 61 2.80 0.81 7.98
CA ASN A 61 3.21 1.96 7.20
C ASN A 61 3.52 1.59 5.74
N THR A 62 4.15 0.44 5.48
CA THR A 62 4.44 0.02 4.11
C THR A 62 3.15 -0.23 3.32
N LEU A 63 2.17 -0.92 3.91
CA LEU A 63 0.88 -1.18 3.27
C LEU A 63 0.05 0.11 3.11
N ALA A 64 0.11 1.04 4.07
CA ALA A 64 -0.49 2.36 3.93
C ALA A 64 0.13 3.16 2.77
N ALA A 65 1.45 3.08 2.59
CA ALA A 65 2.14 3.71 1.46
C ALA A 65 1.65 3.15 0.12
N ALA A 66 1.50 1.82 0.01
CA ALA A 66 0.95 1.16 -1.18
C ALA A 66 -0.48 1.62 -1.49
N TYR A 67 -1.36 1.68 -0.48
CA TYR A 67 -2.71 2.22 -0.63
C TYR A 67 -2.68 3.67 -1.18
N PHE A 68 -1.78 4.51 -0.67
CA PHE A 68 -1.71 5.89 -1.12
C PHE A 68 -1.21 6.04 -2.56
N VAL A 69 -0.38 5.11 -3.05
CA VAL A 69 -0.02 5.06 -4.48
C VAL A 69 -1.25 4.82 -5.33
N SER A 70 -2.03 3.77 -5.03
CA SER A 70 -3.27 3.49 -5.75
C SER A 70 -4.29 4.62 -5.67
N SER A 71 -4.29 5.40 -4.58
CA SER A 71 -5.17 6.58 -4.43
C SER A 71 -4.63 7.87 -5.07
N GLY A 72 -3.43 7.86 -5.65
CA GLY A 72 -2.81 9.03 -6.28
C GLY A 72 -2.32 10.11 -5.31
N ASN A 73 -1.87 9.75 -4.11
CA ASN A 73 -1.37 10.70 -3.11
C ASN A 73 0.12 10.53 -2.79
N PRO A 74 1.04 11.07 -3.61
CA PRO A 74 2.47 10.84 -3.48
C PRO A 74 3.06 11.41 -2.17
N SER A 75 2.47 12.47 -1.63
CA SER A 75 2.92 13.05 -0.35
C SER A 75 2.70 12.09 0.81
N ARG A 76 1.53 11.45 0.86
CA ARG A 76 1.19 10.46 1.88
C ARG A 76 1.93 9.15 1.67
N THR A 77 2.12 8.72 0.42
CA THR A 77 3.00 7.58 0.10
C THR A 77 4.39 7.78 0.69
N LEU A 78 5.04 8.92 0.40
CA LEU A 78 6.39 9.21 0.90
C LEU A 78 6.43 9.29 2.42
N PHE A 79 5.44 9.94 3.05
CA PHE A 79 5.36 10.04 4.50
C PHE A 79 5.37 8.65 5.17
N HIS A 80 4.52 7.74 4.70
CA HIS A 80 4.46 6.39 5.26
C HIS A 80 5.70 5.56 4.92
N LEU A 81 6.22 5.67 3.71
CA LEU A 81 7.43 4.95 3.30
C LEU A 81 8.65 5.37 4.14
N SER A 82 8.83 6.67 4.39
CA SER A 82 9.90 7.18 5.26
C SER A 82 9.72 6.72 6.72
N SER A 83 8.48 6.67 7.21
CA SER A 83 8.17 6.16 8.55
C SER A 83 8.55 4.69 8.70
N ALA A 84 8.18 3.86 7.72
CA ALA A 84 8.58 2.45 7.65
C ALA A 84 10.11 2.29 7.57
N GLN A 85 10.78 3.09 6.72
CA GLN A 85 12.22 3.05 6.54
C GLN A 85 12.98 3.36 7.84
N TYR A 86 12.51 4.35 8.63
CA TYR A 86 13.13 4.73 9.90
C TYR A 86 13.17 3.58 10.91
N ARG A 87 12.15 2.71 10.89
CA ARG A 87 12.02 1.55 11.79
C ARG A 87 12.54 0.24 11.20
N LEU A 88 12.98 0.24 9.94
CA LEU A 88 13.36 -0.96 9.20
C LEU A 88 14.49 -1.77 9.87
N LYS A 89 15.43 -1.13 10.57
CA LYS A 89 16.51 -1.82 11.30
C LYS A 89 15.97 -2.85 12.30
N ASP A 90 14.85 -2.49 12.94
CA ASP A 90 14.16 -3.26 13.97
C ASP A 90 13.00 -4.08 13.38
N ALA A 91 12.79 -4.08 12.08
CA ALA A 91 11.72 -4.88 11.48
C ALA A 91 12.05 -6.38 11.49
N THR A 92 11.02 -7.23 11.48
CA THR A 92 11.22 -8.67 11.22
C THR A 92 11.74 -8.91 9.81
N SER A 93 12.22 -10.12 9.52
CA SER A 93 12.63 -10.46 8.15
C SER A 93 11.48 -10.34 7.16
N TYR A 94 10.26 -10.69 7.59
CA TYR A 94 9.06 -10.58 6.76
C TYR A 94 8.76 -9.13 6.40
N GLU A 95 8.73 -8.25 7.40
CA GLU A 95 8.47 -6.82 7.20
C GLU A 95 9.50 -6.16 6.27
N LYS A 96 10.78 -6.54 6.38
CA LYS A 96 11.84 -6.07 5.49
C LYS A 96 11.59 -6.47 4.03
N THR A 97 11.24 -7.74 3.81
CA THR A 97 10.93 -8.23 2.46
C THR A 97 9.72 -7.52 1.85
N VAL A 98 8.67 -7.28 2.64
CA VAL A 98 7.49 -6.53 2.17
C VAL A 98 7.85 -5.08 1.85
N PHE A 99 8.63 -4.43 2.71
CA PHE A 99 9.14 -3.08 2.48
C PHE A 99 9.95 -2.98 1.19
N ASP A 100 10.90 -3.88 0.96
CA ASP A 100 11.75 -3.86 -0.25
C ASP A 100 10.92 -4.07 -1.52
N ALA A 101 9.96 -4.99 -1.50
CA ALA A 101 9.08 -5.26 -2.63
C ALA A 101 8.22 -4.04 -2.99
N ILE A 102 7.54 -3.45 -2.01
CA ILE A 102 6.68 -2.27 -2.22
C ILE A 102 7.52 -1.05 -2.59
N SER A 103 8.65 -0.80 -1.91
CA SER A 103 9.53 0.33 -2.25
C SER A 103 10.04 0.26 -3.68
N SER A 104 10.41 -0.94 -4.15
CA SER A 104 10.86 -1.15 -5.53
C SER A 104 9.75 -0.89 -6.54
N LEU A 105 8.52 -1.29 -6.24
CA LEU A 105 7.36 -1.05 -7.09
C LEU A 105 7.02 0.44 -7.18
N ILE A 106 7.01 1.15 -6.05
CA ILE A 106 6.79 2.60 -5.99
C ILE A 106 7.88 3.36 -6.73
N ALA A 107 9.14 2.90 -6.65
CA ALA A 107 10.24 3.49 -7.41
C ALA A 107 10.09 3.29 -8.93
N LYS A 108 9.60 2.13 -9.37
CA LYS A 108 9.34 1.85 -10.79
C LYS A 108 8.19 2.67 -11.37
N ASP A 109 7.11 2.84 -10.61
CA ASP A 109 5.97 3.68 -11.01
C ASP A 109 6.36 5.17 -11.15
N ARG A 110 7.48 5.58 -10.52
CA ARG A 110 8.07 6.91 -10.69
C ARG A 110 9.05 7.02 -11.87
N ASP A 111 9.47 5.90 -12.46
CA ASP A 111 10.51 5.83 -13.48
C ASP A 111 9.93 5.34 -14.81
N ASP A 112 8.94 6.09 -15.32
CA ASP A 112 8.29 5.92 -16.64
C ASP A 112 9.23 6.15 -17.84
N VAL A 113 10.55 5.96 -17.67
CA VAL A 113 11.48 5.78 -18.80
C VAL A 113 12.57 4.74 -18.54
N ALA A 114 12.39 3.74 -17.67
CA ALA A 114 13.20 2.52 -17.76
C ALA A 114 12.67 1.34 -16.93
N ALA A 115 12.54 0.20 -17.61
CA ALA A 115 12.63 -1.15 -17.07
C ALA A 115 11.38 -1.76 -16.41
N VAL A 116 10.47 -2.19 -17.29
CA VAL A 116 9.66 -3.41 -17.15
C VAL A 116 10.61 -4.62 -17.05
N ASP A 117 11.21 -4.88 -15.89
CA ASP A 117 11.77 -6.22 -15.62
C ASP A 117 12.00 -6.51 -14.13
N SER A 118 10.93 -6.70 -13.33
CA SER A 118 11.05 -7.61 -12.19
C SER A 118 9.70 -8.23 -11.86
N HIS A 119 9.29 -9.20 -12.66
CA HIS A 119 8.12 -10.04 -12.37
C HIS A 119 8.50 -11.49 -11.95
N SER A 120 9.79 -11.81 -11.75
CA SER A 120 10.24 -13.21 -11.70
C SER A 120 11.11 -13.64 -10.50
N LYS A 121 11.13 -12.92 -9.36
CA LYS A 121 11.96 -13.32 -8.19
C LYS A 121 11.21 -13.52 -6.87
N VAL A 122 9.92 -13.87 -6.93
CA VAL A 122 9.16 -14.34 -5.75
C VAL A 122 8.60 -15.74 -6.03
N GLU A 123 9.42 -16.61 -6.58
CA GLU A 123 9.13 -18.05 -6.65
C GLU A 123 10.28 -18.78 -5.93
N HIS A 124 10.15 -18.96 -4.60
CA HIS A 124 10.68 -20.11 -3.83
C HIS A 124 10.59 -19.99 -2.29
N SER A 125 9.86 -19.01 -1.76
CA SER A 125 9.48 -18.99 -0.35
C SER A 125 8.01 -18.63 -0.31
N GLY A 126 7.16 -19.52 0.24
CA GLY A 126 5.70 -19.45 0.19
C GLY A 126 5.08 -18.20 0.85
N GLY A 127 5.25 -17.05 0.21
CA GLY A 127 4.65 -15.74 0.50
C GLY A 127 4.13 -15.05 -0.77
N GLY A 128 3.85 -15.83 -1.82
CA GLY A 128 3.26 -15.37 -3.07
C GLY A 128 1.75 -15.24 -2.94
N ASN A 129 1.27 -14.02 -2.65
CA ASN A 129 -0.02 -13.52 -3.15
C ASN A 129 -0.18 -12.03 -2.87
N LEU A 130 0.25 -11.54 -1.71
CA LEU A 130 0.00 -10.15 -1.32
C LEU A 130 0.78 -9.15 -2.18
N ALA A 131 2.05 -9.42 -2.49
CA ALA A 131 2.85 -8.52 -3.34
C ALA A 131 2.34 -8.46 -4.78
N LEU A 132 1.85 -9.58 -5.34
CA LEU A 132 1.26 -9.62 -6.68
C LEU A 132 -0.09 -8.90 -6.72
N GLU A 133 -0.94 -9.08 -5.71
CA GLU A 133 -2.24 -8.41 -5.62
C GLU A 133 -2.11 -6.90 -5.31
N ILE A 134 -1.05 -6.50 -4.59
CA ILE A 134 -0.70 -5.08 -4.41
C ILE A 134 -0.11 -4.51 -5.70
N SER A 135 0.70 -5.28 -6.45
CA SER A 135 1.15 -4.90 -7.79
C SER A 135 -0.04 -4.64 -8.73
N ASP A 136 -1.05 -5.51 -8.76
CA ASP A 136 -2.25 -5.30 -9.59
C ASP A 136 -3.00 -4.01 -9.22
N GLN A 137 -2.98 -3.60 -7.95
CA GLN A 137 -3.57 -2.33 -7.49
C GLN A 137 -2.72 -1.10 -7.80
N ILE A 138 -1.41 -1.26 -8.01
CA ILE A 138 -0.49 -0.16 -8.32
C ILE A 138 -0.33 0.01 -9.84
N THR A 139 -0.38 -1.08 -10.61
CA THR A 139 -0.16 -1.08 -12.07
C THR A 139 -1.39 -0.65 -12.90
N MET A 140 -2.55 -0.33 -12.29
CA MET A 140 -3.75 0.12 -13.01
C MET A 140 -4.29 1.48 -12.53
N PRO A 141 -3.78 2.62 -13.03
CA PRO A 141 -4.43 3.91 -12.88
C PRO A 141 -5.39 4.30 -14.03
N GLU A 142 -5.47 3.56 -15.14
CA GLU A 142 -6.34 3.96 -16.26
C GLU A 142 -7.64 3.15 -16.35
N LEU A 143 -8.75 3.78 -15.94
CA LEU A 143 -9.97 3.96 -16.75
C LEU A 143 -10.89 4.98 -16.04
N VAL A 144 -10.42 6.21 -15.82
CA VAL A 144 -11.30 7.38 -15.77
C VAL A 144 -11.12 8.12 -17.09
N SER A 145 -11.99 7.82 -18.04
CA SER A 145 -12.15 8.66 -19.23
C SER A 145 -12.66 10.04 -18.77
N PRO A 146 -12.10 11.16 -19.26
CA PRO A 146 -12.74 12.45 -19.07
C PRO A 146 -14.10 12.45 -19.77
N GLU A 147 -15.15 12.81 -19.05
CA GLU A 147 -16.49 13.00 -19.63
C GLU A 147 -16.41 14.05 -20.76
N PRO A 148 -17.15 13.86 -21.87
CA PRO A 148 -17.23 14.87 -22.91
C PRO A 148 -18.01 16.08 -22.38
N GLU A 149 -17.31 17.20 -22.22
CA GLU A 149 -17.91 18.52 -21.96
C GLU A 149 -19.08 18.77 -22.94
N ALA A 150 -20.27 18.87 -22.37
CA ALA A 150 -21.50 19.15 -23.11
C ALA A 150 -21.41 20.52 -23.80
N GLY A 151 -21.83 20.54 -25.07
CA GLY A 151 -21.68 21.68 -25.96
C GLY A 151 -22.36 22.98 -25.51
N THR A 152 -21.80 24.09 -26.00
CA THR A 152 -22.55 25.32 -26.22
C THR A 152 -22.37 25.74 -27.67
N GLU A 153 -23.37 25.43 -28.49
CA GLU A 153 -23.62 26.14 -29.74
C GLU A 153 -23.87 27.63 -29.44
N ARG A 154 -23.17 28.52 -30.15
CA ARG A 154 -23.79 29.75 -30.65
C ARG A 154 -23.32 30.03 -32.07
N ARG A 155 -24.24 29.82 -33.02
CA ARG A 155 -24.29 30.50 -34.31
C ARG A 155 -24.38 32.02 -34.10
N SER A 156 -23.68 32.80 -34.93
CA SER A 156 -24.29 33.81 -35.81
C SER A 156 -23.19 34.42 -36.68
N SER A 157 -23.19 34.14 -37.98
CA SER A 157 -23.69 35.04 -39.04
C SER A 157 -22.67 36.12 -39.41
N GLY A 158 -22.15 36.03 -40.63
CA GLY A 158 -21.30 37.06 -41.20
C GLY A 158 -22.04 38.37 -41.44
N ASN A 159 -21.27 39.41 -41.74
CA ASN A 159 -21.71 40.44 -42.66
C ASN A 159 -20.51 41.06 -43.39
N VAL A 160 -20.69 41.22 -44.69
CA VAL A 160 -19.86 41.98 -45.62
C VAL A 160 -20.24 43.46 -45.48
N GLY A 161 -19.24 44.34 -45.49
CA GLY A 161 -19.39 45.79 -45.58
C GLY A 161 -18.07 46.39 -46.00
#